data_AF-A0AAW6RQR3-F1
#
_entry.id   AF-A0AAW6RQR3-F1
#
_cell.length_a   1.000
_cell.length_b   1.000
_cell.length_c   1.000
_cell.angle_alpha   90.00
_cell.angle_beta   90.00
_cell.angle_gamma   90.00
#
_symmetry.space_group_name_H-M   'P 1'
#
loop_
_entity.id
_entity.type
_entity.pdbx_description
1 polymer ?
#
loop_
_entity_poly.entity_id
_entity_poly.type
_entity_poly.pdbx_seq_one_letter_code
_entity_poly.pdbx_strand_id
1 'polypeptide(L)'
;MDIEKLKAEFEKLKYVEEKLEHLNFDEHLGCYVEKNNGMPVGLAAWVNGAFYGFKQAKDQAVPEGFVLVDKHQLAQLMANMDSFGKKALGDDYVSFADIAEVLDEAQEQK
;
A
#
# COMPACT_ATOMS: atom_id res chain seq x y z
N MET A 1 -4.32 4.38 -7.26
CA MET A 1 -3.29 3.39 -7.69
C MET A 1 -3.51 2.99 -9.16
N ASP A 2 -2.49 2.53 -9.88
CA ASP A 2 -2.64 1.99 -11.25
C ASP A 2 -3.52 0.73 -11.26
N ILE A 3 -4.50 0.66 -12.18
CA ILE A 3 -5.45 -0.45 -12.27
C ILE A 3 -4.77 -1.78 -12.60
N GLU A 4 -3.69 -1.75 -13.38
CA GLU A 4 -2.92 -2.96 -13.71
C GLU A 4 -2.22 -3.54 -12.48
N LYS A 5 -1.61 -2.67 -11.67
CA LYS A 5 -0.95 -3.05 -10.42
C LYS A 5 -1.97 -3.53 -9.38
N LEU A 6 -3.10 -2.84 -9.26
CA LEU A 6 -4.20 -3.22 -8.36
C LEU A 6 -4.77 -4.60 -8.73
N LYS A 7 -5.00 -4.85 -10.02
CA LYS A 7 -5.45 -6.15 -10.55
C LYS A 7 -4.45 -7.25 -10.21
N ALA A 8 -3.17 -7.04 -10.49
CA ALA A 8 -2.13 -8.02 -10.21
C ALA A 8 -2.01 -8.37 -8.72
N GLU A 9 -2.27 -7.43 -7.81
CA GLU A 9 -2.33 -7.70 -6.37
C GLU A 9 -3.60 -8.45 -5.97
N PHE A 10 -4.75 -8.11 -6.57
CA PHE A 10 -6.02 -8.77 -6.32
C PHE A 10 -6.03 -10.24 -6.77
N GLU A 11 -5.44 -10.53 -7.94
CA GLU A 11 -5.40 -11.87 -8.53
C GLU A 11 -4.48 -12.86 -7.76
N LYS A 12 -3.58 -12.35 -6.91
CA LYS A 12 -2.74 -13.16 -6.02
C LYS A 12 -3.47 -13.68 -4.78
N LEU A 13 -4.70 -13.22 -4.52
CA LEU A 13 -5.49 -13.69 -3.40
C LEU A 13 -5.96 -15.12 -3.70
N LYS A 14 -5.60 -16.08 -2.84
CA LYS A 14 -5.89 -17.52 -3.04
C LYS A 14 -7.36 -17.81 -3.39
N TYR A 15 -8.30 -17.10 -2.77
CA TYR A 15 -9.73 -17.27 -3.03
C TYR A 15 -10.20 -16.68 -4.37
N VAL A 16 -9.44 -15.74 -4.94
CA VAL A 16 -9.68 -15.16 -6.27
C VAL A 16 -9.08 -16.06 -7.34
N GLU A 17 -7.87 -16.57 -7.12
CA GLU A 17 -7.15 -17.46 -8.04
C GLU A 17 -8.02 -18.63 -8.52
N GLU A 18 -8.67 -19.34 -7.59
CA GLU A 18 -9.58 -20.46 -7.87
C GLU A 18 -10.81 -20.07 -8.73
N LYS A 19 -11.17 -18.77 -8.78
CA LYS A 19 -12.30 -18.27 -9.55
C LYS A 19 -11.90 -17.74 -10.93
N LEU A 20 -10.63 -17.38 -11.13
CA LEU A 20 -10.13 -16.84 -12.40
C LEU A 20 -10.12 -17.88 -13.53
N GLU A 21 -10.13 -19.18 -13.20
CA GLU A 21 -10.25 -20.25 -14.20
C GLU A 21 -11.46 -20.02 -15.12
N HIS A 22 -12.57 -19.50 -14.59
CA HIS A 22 -13.82 -19.28 -15.31
C HIS A 22 -14.07 -17.83 -15.73
N LEU A 23 -13.12 -16.91 -15.50
CA LEU A 23 -13.33 -15.48 -15.71
C LEU A 23 -12.25 -14.88 -16.61
N ASN A 24 -12.62 -13.89 -17.41
CA ASN A 24 -11.70 -12.99 -18.10
C ASN A 24 -11.85 -11.59 -17.52
N PHE A 25 -10.77 -10.81 -17.50
CA PHE A 25 -10.85 -9.39 -17.25
C PHE A 25 -11.07 -8.66 -18.58
N ASP A 26 -12.17 -7.94 -18.70
CA ASP A 26 -12.44 -7.06 -19.82
C ASP A 26 -11.80 -5.70 -19.54
N GLU A 27 -10.72 -5.38 -20.25
CA GLU A 27 -9.97 -4.13 -20.06
C GLU A 27 -10.78 -2.89 -20.49
N HIS A 28 -11.71 -3.03 -21.44
CA HIS A 28 -12.55 -1.93 -21.88
C HIS A 28 -13.61 -1.57 -20.84
N LEU A 29 -14.16 -2.58 -20.15
CA LEU A 29 -15.15 -2.40 -19.08
C LEU A 29 -14.51 -2.24 -17.70
N GLY A 30 -13.23 -2.59 -17.56
CA GLY A 30 -12.50 -2.59 -16.30
C GLY A 30 -13.06 -3.57 -15.27
N CYS A 31 -13.61 -4.71 -15.72
CA CYS A 31 -14.31 -5.67 -14.86
C CYS A 31 -14.15 -7.13 -15.32
N TYR A 32 -14.43 -8.06 -14.42
CA TYR A 32 -14.43 -9.51 -14.69
C TYR A 32 -15.76 -9.97 -15.31
N VAL A 33 -15.64 -10.80 -16.35
CA VAL A 33 -16.75 -11.40 -17.11
C VAL A 33 -16.59 -12.92 -17.17
N GLU A 34 -17.69 -13.65 -17.17
CA GLU A 34 -17.69 -15.12 -17.24
C GLU A 34 -17.26 -15.64 -18.62
N LYS A 35 -16.43 -16.69 -18.63
CA LYS A 35 -16.06 -17.44 -19.83
C LYS A 35 -17.19 -18.43 -20.18
N ASN A 36 -17.91 -18.23 -21.28
CA ASN A 36 -18.58 -19.32 -22.00
C ASN A 36 -18.02 -19.40 -23.42
N ASN A 37 -17.30 -20.48 -23.75
CA ASN A 37 -16.82 -20.75 -25.12
C ASN A 37 -16.19 -19.51 -25.81
N GLY A 38 -15.43 -18.69 -25.06
CA GLY A 38 -14.78 -17.49 -25.58
C GLY A 38 -15.67 -16.25 -25.73
N MET A 39 -16.95 -16.30 -25.36
CA MET A 39 -17.86 -15.15 -25.34
C MET A 39 -18.22 -14.74 -23.89
N PRO A 40 -18.16 -13.45 -23.55
CA PRO A 40 -18.60 -12.95 -22.25
C PRO A 40 -20.13 -13.04 -22.16
N VAL A 41 -20.63 -13.87 -21.24
CA VAL A 41 -22.07 -14.18 -21.07
C VAL A 41 -22.71 -13.45 -19.89
N GLY A 42 -21.92 -12.89 -18.98
CA GLY A 42 -22.43 -12.24 -17.79
C GLY A 42 -21.34 -11.56 -16.96
N LEU A 43 -21.75 -10.55 -16.19
CA LEU A 43 -20.88 -9.91 -15.21
C LEU A 43 -20.63 -10.87 -14.05
N ALA A 44 -19.36 -11.04 -13.68
CA ALA A 44 -18.97 -11.81 -12.50
C ALA A 44 -19.23 -10.99 -11.22
N ALA A 45 -20.50 -10.78 -10.88
CA ALA A 45 -20.95 -9.81 -9.88
C ALA A 45 -20.20 -9.91 -8.53
N TRP A 46 -19.93 -11.13 -8.07
CA TRP A 46 -19.23 -11.36 -6.81
C TRP A 46 -17.75 -10.94 -6.88
N VAL A 47 -17.03 -11.34 -7.94
CA VAL A 47 -15.62 -10.98 -8.12
C VAL A 47 -15.45 -9.48 -8.38
N ASN A 48 -16.38 -8.88 -9.13
CA ASN A 48 -16.38 -7.42 -9.34
C ASN A 48 -16.67 -6.64 -8.06
N GLY A 49 -17.57 -7.12 -7.21
CA GLY A 49 -17.80 -6.54 -5.89
C GLY A 49 -16.55 -6.61 -5.01
N ALA A 50 -15.87 -7.76 -4.98
CA ALA A 50 -14.62 -7.94 -4.25
C ALA A 50 -13.49 -7.05 -4.81
N PHE A 51 -13.37 -6.94 -6.14
CA PHE A 51 -12.36 -6.09 -6.79
C PHE A 51 -12.60 -4.60 -6.50
N TYR A 52 -13.86 -4.15 -6.54
CA TYR A 52 -14.23 -2.79 -6.18
C TYR A 52 -13.95 -2.47 -4.70
N GLY A 53 -14.27 -3.40 -3.78
CA GLY A 53 -13.93 -3.25 -2.37
C GLY A 53 -12.42 -3.22 -2.13
N PHE A 54 -11.67 -4.07 -2.82
CA PHE A 54 -10.20 -4.09 -2.76
C PHE A 54 -9.59 -2.78 -3.30
N LYS A 55 -10.13 -2.26 -4.40
CA LYS A 55 -9.77 -0.94 -4.94
C LYS A 55 -9.97 0.16 -3.90
N GLN A 56 -11.16 0.22 -3.31
CA GLN A 56 -11.46 1.23 -2.29
C GLN A 56 -10.57 1.09 -1.07
N ALA A 57 -10.35 -0.12 -0.53
CA ALA A 57 -9.47 -0.31 0.63
C ALA A 57 -8.02 0.13 0.35
N LYS A 58 -7.52 -0.07 -0.87
CA LYS A 58 -6.19 0.37 -1.30
C LYS A 58 -6.11 1.88 -1.52
N ASP A 59 -7.16 2.47 -2.09
CA ASP A 59 -7.24 3.93 -2.29
C ASP A 59 -7.54 4.67 -0.97
N GLN A 60 -8.15 4.02 0.02
CA GLN A 60 -8.53 4.58 1.33
C GLN A 60 -7.44 4.41 2.41
N ALA A 61 -6.20 4.05 2.04
CA ALA A 61 -5.19 3.67 3.01
C ALA A 61 -4.43 4.84 3.68
N VAL A 62 -4.70 6.09 3.30
CA VAL A 62 -3.98 7.24 3.86
C VAL A 62 -4.94 8.42 4.05
N PRO A 63 -5.20 8.87 5.29
CA PRO A 63 -6.00 10.06 5.52
C PRO A 63 -5.38 11.28 4.84
N GLU A 64 -6.21 12.26 4.48
CA GLU A 64 -5.71 13.53 3.93
C GLU A 64 -4.70 14.18 4.89
N GLY A 65 -3.59 14.66 4.35
CA GLY A 65 -2.46 15.20 5.13
C GLY A 65 -1.42 14.16 5.56
N PHE A 66 -1.63 12.87 5.28
CA PHE A 66 -0.66 11.81 5.56
C PHE A 66 -0.07 11.25 4.26
N VAL A 67 1.13 10.67 4.36
CA VAL A 67 1.82 9.98 3.25
C VAL A 67 2.32 8.64 3.77
N LEU A 68 2.10 7.57 2.99
CA LEU A 68 2.79 6.30 3.23
C LEU A 68 4.21 6.40 2.69
N VAL A 69 5.17 6.13 3.57
CA VAL A 69 6.59 6.09 3.24
C VAL A 69 7.09 4.68 3.46
N ASP A 70 7.84 4.15 2.50
CA ASP A 70 8.51 2.86 2.67
C ASP A 70 9.50 2.91 3.84
N LYS A 71 9.63 1.83 4.60
CA LYS A 71 10.46 1.81 5.81
C LYS A 71 11.94 2.11 5.52
N HIS A 72 12.47 1.65 4.39
CA HIS A 72 13.85 1.95 4.00
C HIS A 72 14.01 3.41 3.58
N GLN A 73 13.02 3.95 2.88
CA GLN A 73 13.00 5.38 2.51
C GLN A 73 12.91 6.27 3.76
N LEU A 74 12.10 5.89 4.75
CA LEU A 74 11.99 6.60 6.02
C LEU A 74 13.33 6.60 6.77
N ALA A 75 13.98 5.43 6.89
CA ALA A 75 15.29 5.32 7.53
C ALA A 75 16.35 6.19 6.82
N GLN A 76 16.36 6.19 5.49
CA GLN A 76 17.26 7.03 4.70
C GLN A 76 16.99 8.52 4.90
N LEU A 77 15.72 8.94 4.96
CA LEU A 77 15.34 10.32 5.24
C LEU A 77 15.84 10.77 6.61
N MET A 78 15.62 9.95 7.65
CA MET A 78 16.08 10.23 9.01
C MET A 78 17.61 10.38 9.05
N ALA A 79 18.35 9.45 8.44
CA ALA A 79 19.81 9.53 8.38
C ALA A 79 20.33 10.77 7.64
N ASN A 80 19.68 11.15 6.53
CA ASN A 80 20.02 12.36 5.80
C ASN A 80 19.75 13.62 6.63
N MET A 81 18.61 13.67 7.33
CA MET A 81 18.27 14.76 8.23
C MET A 81 19.27 14.88 9.38
N ASP A 82 19.67 13.76 9.99
CA ASP A 82 20.70 13.75 11.03
C ASP A 82 22.02 14.33 10.52
N SER A 83 22.45 13.91 9.33
CA SER A 83 23.67 14.39 8.69
C SER A 83 23.62 15.90 8.41
N PHE A 84 22.52 16.39 7.84
CA PHE A 84 22.35 17.81 7.54
C PHE A 84 22.21 18.65 8.81
N GLY A 85 21.47 18.16 9.80
CA GLY A 85 21.28 18.82 11.09
C GLY A 85 22.61 18.99 11.82
N LYS A 86 23.39 17.91 11.96
CA LYS A 86 24.74 17.97 12.56
C LYS A 86 25.66 18.93 11.82
N LYS A 87 25.60 18.96 10.48
CA LYS A 87 26.41 19.91 9.69
C LYS A 87 25.99 21.36 9.88
N ALA A 88 24.69 21.63 10.05
CA ALA A 88 24.15 22.98 10.16
C ALA A 88 24.23 23.56 11.57
N LEU A 89 24.01 22.73 12.59
CA LEU A 89 23.86 23.17 13.98
C LEU A 89 24.95 22.64 14.91
N GLY A 90 25.81 21.72 14.45
CA GLY A 90 26.87 21.15 15.28
C GLY A 90 26.33 20.45 16.51
N ASP A 91 26.88 20.80 17.67
CA ASP A 91 26.51 20.22 18.97
C ASP A 91 25.09 20.61 19.44
N ASP A 92 24.48 21.64 18.86
CA ASP A 92 23.11 22.05 19.16
C ASP A 92 22.05 21.16 18.46
N TYR A 93 22.48 20.25 17.58
CA TYR A 93 21.57 19.31 16.92
C TYR A 93 21.24 18.10 17.79
N VAL A 94 19.95 17.80 17.93
CA VAL A 94 19.47 16.56 18.55
C VAL A 94 19.09 15.56 17.46
N SER A 95 19.77 14.42 17.42
CA SER A 95 19.52 13.39 16.41
C SER A 95 18.30 12.52 16.74
N PHE A 96 17.79 11.82 15.73
CA PHE A 96 16.69 10.88 15.96
C PHE A 96 17.05 9.75 16.94
N ALA A 97 18.33 9.37 17.02
CA ALA A 97 18.82 8.39 17.99
C ALA A 97 18.77 8.94 19.43
N ASP A 98 19.22 10.18 19.63
CA ASP A 98 19.19 10.83 20.95
C ASP A 98 17.75 11.01 21.44
N ILE A 99 16.81 11.34 20.53
CA ILE A 99 15.38 11.43 20.85
C ILE A 99 14.83 10.07 21.28
N ALA A 100 15.22 8.98 20.60
CA ALA A 100 14.75 7.64 20.94
C ALA A 100 15.19 7.21 22.35
N GLU A 101 16.45 7.48 22.70
CA GLU A 101 16.99 7.17 24.03
C GLU A 101 16.22 7.91 25.14
N VAL A 102 15.94 9.20 24.97
CA VAL A 102 15.14 9.99 25.93
C VAL A 102 13.72 9.43 26.08
N LEU A 103 13.12 8.93 24.99
CA LEU A 103 11.78 8.33 25.04
C LEU A 103 11.78 7.00 25.79
N ASP A 104 12.79 6.17 25.56
CA ASP A 104 12.95 4.89 26.26
C ASP A 104 13.12 5.11 27.77
N GLU A 105 13.99 6.05 28.17
CA GLU A 105 14.17 6.45 29.57
C GLU A 105 12.86 6.96 30.21
N ALA A 106 12.06 7.74 29.46
CA ALA A 106 10.79 8.27 29.94
C ALA A 106 9.70 7.19 30.08
N GLN A 107 9.81 6.07 29.36
CA GLN A 107 8.90 4.93 29.48
C GLN A 107 9.25 4.02 30.66
N GLU A 108 10.53 3.84 30.97
CA GLU A 108 11.00 3.04 32.11
C GLU A 108 10.71 3.69 33.47
N GLN A 109 10.47 5.00 33.50
CA GLN A 109 10.12 5.77 34.71
C GLN A 109 8.61 5.79 35.01
N LYS A 110 7.78 5.09 34.23
CA LYS A 110 6.33 4.95 34.44
C LYS A 110 5.96 3.59 35.04
#